data_AF-A0A424Y0V9-F1
#
_entry.id   AF-A0A424Y0V9-F1
#
_cell.length_a   1.000
_cell.length_b   1.000
_cell.length_c   1.000
_cell.angle_alpha   90.00
_cell.angle_beta   90.00
_cell.angle_gamma   90.00
#
_symmetry.space_group_name_H-M   'P 1'
#
loop_
_entity.id
_entity.type
_entity.pdbx_description
1 polymer ?
#
loop_
_entity_poly.entity_id
_entity_poly.type
_entity_poly.pdbx_seq_one_letter_code
_entity_poly.pdbx_strand_id
1 'polypeptide(L)' 'MRIVKKGQYEKDFKKLEDIVEKLESQQLSLEESLELFQQGIEMYRKCHERLTDTEKMLTTIMEENGLITEKEE' A
#
# COMPACT_ATOMS: atom_id res chain seq x y z
N MET A 1 8.04 -17.67 -7.26
CA MET A 1 8.36 -16.49 -6.43
C MET A 1 7.61 -15.29 -7.01
N ARG A 2 6.59 -14.74 -6.34
CA ARG A 2 5.81 -13.59 -6.86
C ARG A 2 6.40 -12.31 -6.27
N ILE A 3 7.25 -11.65 -7.03
CA ILE A 3 7.53 -10.22 -6.84
C ILE A 3 6.18 -9.51 -6.95
N VAL A 4 5.84 -8.65 -5.99
CA VAL A 4 4.64 -7.80 -6.08
C VAL A 4 4.68 -7.12 -7.44
N LYS A 5 3.72 -7.46 -8.32
CA LYS A 5 3.68 -6.86 -9.65
C LYS A 5 3.48 -5.37 -9.45
N LYS A 6 4.46 -4.56 -9.87
CA LYS A 6 4.39 -3.09 -9.86
C LYS A 6 3.03 -2.57 -10.33
N GLY A 7 2.50 -3.13 -11.43
CA GLY A 7 1.18 -2.76 -11.95
C GLY A 7 -0.04 -3.17 -11.12
N GLN A 8 0.10 -4.03 -10.10
CA GLN A 8 -0.98 -4.30 -9.13
C GLN A 8 -0.95 -3.29 -8.00
N TYR A 9 0.24 -2.93 -7.51
CA TYR A 9 0.38 -1.86 -6.52
C TYR A 9 -0.11 -0.53 -7.09
N GLU A 10 0.33 -0.15 -8.30
CA GLU A 10 -0.11 1.10 -8.96
C GLU A 10 -1.63 1.15 -9.13
N LYS A 11 -2.28 0.02 -9.41
CA LYS A 11 -3.75 -0.06 -9.50
C LYS A 11 -4.42 0.14 -8.15
N ASP A 12 -3.91 -0.49 -7.11
CA ASP A 12 -4.48 -0.39 -5.77
C ASP A 12 -4.26 1.02 -5.20
N PHE A 13 -3.09 1.61 -5.46
CA PHE A 13 -2.77 2.99 -5.12
C PHE A 13 -3.63 3.99 -5.87
N LYS A 14 -3.86 3.79 -7.18
CA LYS A 14 -4.72 4.66 -7.97
C LYS A 14 -6.16 4.70 -7.43
N LYS A 15 -6.69 3.56 -7.00
CA LYS A 15 -8.00 3.50 -6.36
C LYS A 15 -8.05 4.28 -5.04
N LEU A 16 -6.96 4.25 -4.26
CA LEU A 16 -6.87 5.04 -3.04
C LEU A 16 -6.88 6.55 -3.36
N GLU A 17 -6.13 7.00 -4.36
CA GLU A 17 -6.16 8.39 -4.83
C GLU A 17 -7.58 8.81 -5.24
N ASP A 18 -8.26 7.97 -6.03
CA ASP A 18 -9.62 8.27 -6.48
C ASP A 18 -10.63 8.33 -5.31
N ILE A 19 -10.42 7.57 -4.23
CA ILE A 19 -11.22 7.64 -3.01
C ILE A 19 -10.95 8.96 -2.26
N VAL A 20 -9.69 9.36 -2.13
CA VAL A 20 -9.30 10.61 -1.48
C VAL A 20 -9.86 11.81 -2.23
N GLU A 21 -9.74 11.83 -3.56
CA GLU A 21 -10.30 12.89 -4.41
C GLU A 21 -11.83 13.01 -4.23
N LYS A 22 -12.53 11.88 -4.12
CA LYS A 22 -13.97 11.88 -3.83
C LYS A 22 -14.28 12.41 -2.43
N LEU A 23 -13.51 12.02 -1.41
CA LEU A 23 -13.68 12.50 -0.04
C LEU A 23 -13.48 14.01 0.10
N GLU A 24 -12.69 14.63 -0.78
CA GLU A 24 -12.50 16.09 -0.83
C GLU A 24 -13.67 16.83 -1.53
N SER A 25 -14.59 16.10 -2.15
CA SER A 25 -15.76 16.69 -2.80
C SER A 25 -16.75 17.27 -1.78
N GLN A 26 -17.19 18.50 -2.03
CA GLN A 26 -18.13 19.22 -1.14
C GLN A 26 -19.58 18.70 -1.21
N GLN A 27 -19.88 17.70 -2.04
CA GLN A 27 -21.24 17.20 -2.30
C GLN A 27 -21.55 15.84 -1.65
N LEU A 28 -20.64 15.31 -0.82
CA LEU A 28 -20.89 14.02 -0.15
C LEU A 28 -21.87 14.17 1.01
N SER A 29 -22.82 13.25 1.09
CA SER A 29 -23.56 13.04 2.33
C SER A 29 -22.67 12.41 3.42
N LEU A 30 -23.12 12.47 4.68
CA LEU A 30 -22.40 11.87 5.80
C LEU A 30 -22.23 10.35 5.62
N GLU A 31 -23.26 9.67 5.11
CA GLU A 31 -23.24 8.22 4.90
C GLU A 31 -22.25 7.83 3.81
N GLU A 32 -22.26 8.54 2.67
CA GLU A 32 -21.28 8.33 1.58
C GLU A 32 -19.85 8.61 2.03
N SER A 33 -19.66 9.65 2.86
CA SER A 33 -18.35 10.01 3.41
C SER A 33 -17.81 8.90 4.33
N LEU A 34 -18.66 8.31 5.16
CA LEU A 34 -18.29 7.18 6.02
C LEU A 34 -17.95 5.93 5.21
N GLU A 35 -18.72 5.63 4.18
CA GLU A 35 -18.48 4.49 3.31
C GLU A 35 -17.16 4.64 2.54
N LEU A 36 -16.91 5.80 1.93
CA LEU A 36 -15.66 6.10 1.24
C LEU A 36 -14.46 6.09 2.19
N PHE A 37 -14.62 6.60 3.41
CA PHE A 37 -13.56 6.56 4.41
C PHE A 37 -13.19 5.12 4.78
N GLN A 38 -14.18 4.25 5.01
CA GLN A 38 -13.93 2.84 5.31
C GLN A 38 -13.22 2.13 4.14
N GLN A 39 -13.66 2.38 2.90
CA GLN A 39 -13.01 1.86 1.70
C GLN A 39 -11.57 2.39 1.56
N GLY A 40 -11.34 3.66 1.88
CA GLY A 40 -10.03 4.29 1.86
C GLY A 40 -9.06 3.64 2.86
N ILE A 41 -9.51 3.39 4.08
CA ILE A 41 -8.72 2.67 5.10
C ILE A 41 -8.37 1.26 4.64
N GLU A 42 -9.32 0.53 4.04
CA GLU A 42 -9.04 -0.81 3.52
C GLU A 42 -8.01 -0.78 2.37
N MET A 43 -8.14 0.17 1.43
CA MET A 43 -7.16 0.32 0.35
C MET A 43 -5.78 0.72 0.85
N TYR A 44 -5.71 1.64 1.81
CA TYR A 44 -4.45 2.02 2.46
C TYR A 44 -3.76 0.81 3.06
N ARG A 45 -4.48 -0.01 3.84
CA ARG A 45 -3.92 -1.22 4.45
C ARG A 45 -3.39 -2.20 3.41
N LYS A 46 -4.12 -2.43 2.32
CA LYS A 46 -3.66 -3.28 1.21
C LYS A 46 -2.38 -2.74 0.55
N CYS A 47 -2.29 -1.43 0.31
CA CYS A 47 -1.09 -0.83 -0.25
C CYS A 47 0.10 -0.98 0.70
N HIS A 48 -0.13 -0.74 1.99
CA HIS A 48 0.90 -0.85 3.02
C HIS A 48 1.41 -2.30 3.18
N GLU A 49 0.52 -3.28 3.26
CA GLU A 49 0.88 -4.71 3.34
C GLU A 49 1.74 -5.15 2.16
N ARG A 50 1.40 -4.71 0.94
CA ARG A 50 2.21 -5.02 -0.26
C ARG A 50 3.62 -4.45 -0.19
N LEU A 51 3.78 -3.22 0.33
CA LEU A 51 5.10 -2.61 0.48
C LEU A 51 5.91 -3.38 1.53
N THR A 52 5.32 -3.63 2.69
CA THR A 52 5.95 -4.39 3.78
C THR A 52 6.37 -5.79 3.34
N ASP A 53 5.54 -6.50 2.57
CA ASP A 53 5.88 -7.82 2.03
C ASP A 53 7.04 -7.74 1.03
N THR A 54 7.08 -6.68 0.22
CA THR A 54 8.16 -6.44 -0.74
C THR A 54 9.46 -6.11 -0.03
N GLU A 55 9.42 -5.27 1.01
CA GLU A 55 10.58 -4.94 1.84
C GLU A 55 11.15 -6.20 2.51
N LYS A 56 10.30 -7.01 3.15
CA LYS A 56 10.73 -8.28 3.75
C LYS A 56 11.40 -9.20 2.74
N MET A 57 10.79 -9.33 1.55
CA MET A 57 11.36 -10.14 0.48
C MET A 57 12.72 -9.61 0.01
N LEU A 58 12.87 -8.29 -0.12
CA LEU A 58 14.14 -7.65 -0.45
C LEU A 58 15.19 -7.92 0.63
N THR A 59 14.84 -7.74 1.91
CA THR A 59 15.73 -8.03 3.03
C THR A 59 16.23 -9.47 2.99
N THR A 60 15.33 -10.46 2.85
CA THR A 60 15.71 -11.87 2.74
C THR A 60 16.64 -12.14 1.55
N ILE A 61 16.34 -11.57 0.37
CA ILE A 61 17.20 -11.74 -0.81
C ILE A 61 18.59 -11.13 -0.59
N MET A 62 18.66 -9.98 0.06
CA MET A 62 19.94 -9.31 0.31
C MET A 62 20.75 -10.03 1.41
N GLU A 63 20.11 -10.59 2.43
CA GLU A 63 20.72 -11.47 3.43
C GLU A 63 21.27 -12.75 2.80
N GLU A 64 20.48 -13.44 1.96
CA GLU A 64 20.89 -14.66 1.24
C GLU A 64 22.10 -14.44 0.32
N ASN A 65 22.22 -13.25 -0.26
CA ASN A 65 23.34 -12.88 -1.13
C ASN A 65 24.53 -12.26 -0.37
N GLY A 66 24.47 -12.20 0.97
CA GLY A 66 25.54 -11.63 1.81
C GLY A 66 25.75 -10.12 1.58
N LEU A 67 24.75 -9.43 1.03
CA LEU A 67 24.78 -7.99 0.73
C LEU A 67 24.36 -7.15 1.94
N ILE A 68 23.78 -7.77 2.97
CA ILE A 68 23.55 -7.16 4.29
C ILE A 68 24.38 -7.94 5.31
N THR A 69 25.41 -7.30 5.83
CA THR A 69 26.02 -7.68 7.11
C THR A 69 25.45 -6.73 8.15
N GLU A 70 24.67 -7.24 9.10
CA GLU A 70 24.24 -6.48 10.27
C GLU A 70 25.43 -5.73 10.88
N LYS A 71 25.41 -4.41 10.75
CA LYS A 71 26.17 -3.41 11.53
C LYS A 71 25.39 -2.10 11.35
N GLU A 72 24.94 -1.38 12.36
CA GLU A 72 25.32 -1.27 13.78
C GLU A 72 24.13 -0.65 14.56
N GLU A 73 24.05 -1.04 15.84
CA GLU A 73 23.33 -0.47 17.01
C GLU A 73 21.79 -0.48 17.06
#